data_AF-A0A3A4Q9U4-F1
#
_entry.id   AF-A0A3A4Q9U4-F1
#
_cell.length_a   1.000
_cell.length_b   1.000
_cell.length_c   1.000
_cell.angle_alpha   90.00
_cell.angle_beta   90.00
_cell.angle_gamma   90.00
#
_symmetry.space_group_name_H-M   'P 1'
#
loop_
_entity.id
_entity.type
_entity.pdbx_description
1 polymer ?
#
loop_
_entity_poly.entity_id
_entity_poly.type
_entity_poly.pdbx_seq_one_letter_code
_entity_poly.pdbx_strand_id
1 'polypeptide(L)' 'MSLLLDVIKAAAVLAAAGILGNWFLREFRAAKEKGLPWYAPYASTPGILVICIAFLLPVLAWWLSR' A
#
# COMPACT_ATOMS: atom_id res chain seq x y z
N MET A 1 26.84 10.06 0.98
CA MET A 1 25.90 8.97 0.69
C MET A 1 26.61 7.88 -0.09
N SER A 2 26.62 6.64 0.39
CA SER A 2 27.13 5.52 -0.40
C SER A 2 26.01 5.03 -1.32
N LEU A 3 26.25 5.09 -2.64
CA LEU A 3 25.31 4.65 -3.68
C LEU A 3 24.69 3.28 -3.39
N LEU A 4 25.49 2.36 -2.84
CA LEU A 4 25.05 1.03 -2.42
C LEU A 4 23.91 1.08 -1.40
N LEU A 5 23.99 1.92 -0.36
CA LEU A 5 22.95 2.02 0.66
C LEU A 5 21.66 2.60 0.07
N ASP A 6 21.75 3.56 -0.85
CA ASP A 6 20.58 4.19 -1.46
C ASP A 6 19.85 3.21 -2.39
N VAL A 7 20.59 2.39 -3.15
CA VAL A 7 20.02 1.32 -3.98
C VAL A 7 19.31 0.28 -3.12
N ILE A 8 19.90 -0.14 -1.99
CA ILE A 8 19.27 -1.11 -1.07
C ILE A 8 17.97 -0.55 -0.49
N LYS A 9 17.95 0.73 -0.09
CA LYS A 9 16.73 1.38 0.41
C LYS A 9 15.65 1.43 -0.66
N ALA A 10 16.00 1.81 -1.89
CA ALA A 10 15.04 1.85 -3.00
C ALA A 10 14.48 0.44 -3.29
N ALA A 11 15.34 -0.58 -3.33
CA ALA A 11 14.92 -1.97 -3.52
C ALA A 11 13.98 -2.45 -2.40
N ALA A 12 14.24 -2.08 -1.15
CA ALA A 12 13.38 -2.42 -0.02
C ALA A 12 11.98 -1.78 -0.15
N VAL A 13 11.90 -0.52 -0.55
CA VAL A 13 10.62 0.18 -0.78
C VAL A 13 9.84 -0.47 -1.92
N LEU A 14 10.51 -0.79 -3.03
CA LEU A 14 9.88 -1.46 -4.17
C LEU A 14 9.37 -2.86 -3.80
N ALA A 15 10.16 -3.62 -3.04
CA ALA A 15 9.75 -4.94 -2.56
C ALA A 15 8.52 -4.84 -1.64
N ALA A 16 8.52 -3.90 -0.69
CA ALA A 16 7.37 -3.67 0.19
C ALA A 16 6.10 -3.28 -0.60
N ALA A 17 6.23 -2.38 -1.58
CA ALA A 17 5.13 -1.98 -2.45
C ALA A 17 4.59 -3.16 -3.28
N GLY A 18 5.48 -3.99 -3.82
CA GLY A 18 5.10 -5.19 -4.59
C GLY A 18 4.37 -6.22 -3.75
N ILE A 19 4.84 -6.51 -2.53
CA ILE A 19 4.20 -7.46 -1.61
C ILE A 19 2.80 -6.98 -1.24
N LEU A 20 2.66 -5.72 -0.83
CA LEU A 20 1.40 -5.14 -0.40
C LEU A 20 0.40 -5.03 -1.57
N GLY A 21 0.85 -4.59 -2.75
CA GLY A 21 0.05 -4.52 -3.96
C GLY A 21 -0.45 -5.89 -4.43
N ASN A 22 0.41 -6.91 -4.40
CA ASN A 22 0.01 -8.27 -4.78
C ASN A 22 -1.00 -8.86 -3.79
N TRP A 23 -0.86 -8.54 -2.50
CA TRP A 23 -1.85 -8.95 -1.50
C TRP A 23 -3.21 -8.29 -1.75
N PHE A 24 -3.24 -6.98 -2.01
CA PHE A 24 -4.48 -6.28 -2.36
C PHE A 24 -5.11 -6.83 -3.65
N LEU A 25 -4.29 -7.12 -4.68
CA LEU A 25 -4.77 -7.71 -5.93
C LEU A 25 -5.40 -9.09 -5.74
N ARG A 26 -4.86 -9.92 -4.85
CA ARG A 26 -5.47 -11.22 -4.51
C ARG A 26 -6.85 -11.03 -3.89
N GLU A 27 -6.98 -10.09 -2.96
CA GLU A 27 -8.26 -9.80 -2.33
C GLU A 27 -9.27 -9.19 -3.31
N PHE A 28 -8.80 -8.31 -4.20
CA PHE A 28 -9.61 -7.75 -5.27
C PHE A 28 -10.16 -8.83 -6.21
N ARG A 29 -9.32 -9.80 -6.60
CA ARG A 29 -9.75 -10.95 -7.42
C ARG A 29 -10.76 -11.82 -6.67
N ALA A 30 -10.50 -12.14 -5.40
CA ALA A 30 -11.42 -12.93 -4.58
C ALA A 30 -12.78 -12.22 -4.38
N ALA A 31 -12.79 -10.90 -4.22
CA ALA A 31 -14.01 -10.11 -4.11
C ALA A 31 -14.79 -10.06 -5.43
N LYS A 32 -14.08 -9.94 -6.56
CA LYS A 32 -14.66 -9.99 -7.90
C LYS A 32 -15.31 -11.34 -8.19
N GLU A 33 -14.66 -12.44 -7.84
CA GLU A 33 -15.21 -13.79 -7.96
C GLU A 33 -16.49 -13.98 -7.13
N LYS A 34 -16.56 -13.32 -5.96
CA LYS A 34 -17.75 -13.33 -5.09
C LYS A 34 -18.85 -12.34 -5.51
N GLY A 35 -18.65 -11.58 -6.59
CA GLY A 35 -19.61 -10.57 -7.05
C GLY A 35 -19.80 -9.40 -6.07
N LEU A 36 -18.83 -9.16 -5.19
CA LEU A 36 -18.90 -8.08 -4.20
C LEU A 36 -18.73 -6.70 -4.87
N PRO A 37 -19.26 -5.64 -4.25
CA PRO A 37 -19.13 -4.28 -4.78
C PRO A 37 -17.66 -3.84 -4.85
N TRP A 38 -17.36 -2.93 -5.77
CA TRP A 38 -16.00 -2.45 -6.08
C TRP A 38 -15.23 -1.87 -4.88
N TYR A 39 -15.94 -1.38 -3.87
CA TYR A 39 -15.35 -0.83 -2.64
C TYR A 39 -15.05 -1.91 -1.58
N ALA A 40 -15.60 -3.12 -1.70
CA ALA A 40 -15.42 -4.19 -0.72
C ALA A 40 -13.94 -4.58 -0.47
N PRO A 41 -13.05 -4.62 -1.48
CA PRO A 41 -11.63 -4.90 -1.27
C PRO A 41 -10.94 -3.87 -0.36
N TYR A 42 -11.46 -2.64 -0.27
CA TYR A 42 -10.90 -1.62 0.61
C TYR A 42 -11.25 -1.83 2.10
N ALA A 43 -12.29 -2.60 2.40
CA ALA A 43 -12.64 -3.01 3.76
C ALA A 43 -11.79 -4.19 4.27
N SER A 44 -10.95 -4.77 3.42
CA SER A 44 -10.03 -5.84 3.80
C SER A 44 -8.78 -5.29 4.50
N THR A 45 -8.10 -6.14 5.27
CA THR A 45 -6.82 -5.81 5.92
C THR A 45 -5.80 -5.14 4.98
N PRO A 46 -5.50 -5.68 3.77
CA PRO A 46 -4.58 -5.01 2.84
C PRO A 46 -5.16 -3.71 2.27
N GLY A 47 -6.47 -3.62 2.03
CA GLY A 47 -7.12 -2.42 1.52
C GLY A 47 -7.07 -1.24 2.50
N ILE A 48 -7.29 -1.50 3.78
CA ILE A 48 -7.16 -0.50 4.85
C ILE A 48 -5.71 0.00 4.93
N LEU A 49 -4.72 -0.90 4.83
CA LEU A 49 -3.31 -0.51 4.81
C LEU A 49 -2.99 0.42 3.64
N VAL A 50 -3.50 0.12 2.43
CA VAL A 50 -3.33 1.00 1.26
C VAL A 50 -3.93 2.39 1.54
N ILE A 51 -5.14 2.45 2.10
CA ILE A 51 -5.80 3.73 2.42
C ILE A 51 -5.00 4.51 3.47
N CYS A 52 -4.58 3.87 4.55
CA CYS A 52 -3.77 4.52 5.59
C CYS A 52 -2.44 5.04 5.01
N ILE A 53 -1.75 4.26 4.19
CA ILE A 53 -0.48 4.69 3.61
C ILE A 53 -0.69 5.82 2.60
N ALA A 54 -1.71 5.75 1.76
CA ALA A 54 -1.95 6.71 0.69
C ALA A 54 -2.55 8.05 1.18
N PHE A 55 -3.36 8.03 2.24
CA PHE A 55 -4.06 9.21 2.74
C PHE A 55 -3.56 9.66 4.11
N LEU A 56 -3.40 8.75 5.08
CA LEU A 56 -3.06 9.13 6.45
C LEU A 56 -1.63 9.63 6.57
N LEU A 57 -0.66 8.94 5.96
CA LEU A 57 0.75 9.34 6.01
C LEU A 57 1.02 10.74 5.41
N PRO A 58 0.57 11.09 4.20
CA PRO A 58 0.83 12.43 3.66
C PRO A 58 0.11 13.52 4.44
N VAL A 59 -1.08 13.25 4.98
CA VAL A 59 -1.80 14.21 5.83
C VAL A 59 -1.06 14.42 7.15
N LEU A 60 -0.58 13.35 7.79
CA LEU A 60 0.25 13.41 9.00
C LEU A 60 1.54 14.18 8.73
N ALA A 61 2.24 13.85 7.65
CA ALA A 61 3.48 14.52 7.27
C ALA A 61 3.26 16.02 7.03
N TRP A 62 2.18 16.38 6.34
CA TRP A 62 1.80 17.78 6.14
C TRP A 62 1.50 18.49 7.47
N TRP A 63 0.74 17.85 8.35
CA TRP A 63 0.39 18.41 9.66
C TRP A 63 1.61 18.59 10.58
N LEU A 64 2.55 17.64 10.58
CA LEU A 64 3.81 17.71 11.33
C LEU A 64 4.81 18.72 10.74
N SER A 65 4.70 19.03 9.45
CA SER A 65 5.56 20.02 8.78
C SER A 65 5.10 21.47 8.98
N ARG A 66 3.96 21.67 9.64
CA ARG A 66 3.43 22.97 10.06
C ARG A 66 4.05 23.42 11.38
#